data_AF-D2QGN5-F1
#
_entry.id   AF-D2QGN5-F1
#
_cell.length_a   1.000
_cell.length_b   1.000
_cell.length_c   1.000
_cell.angle_alpha   90.00
_cell.angle_beta   90.00
_cell.angle_gamma   90.00
#
_symmetry.space_group_name_H-M   'P 1'
#
loop_
_entity.id
_entity.type
_entity.pdbx_description
1 polymer ?
#
loop_
_entity_poly.entity_id
_entity_poly.type
_entity_poly.pdbx_seq_one_letter_code
_entity_poly.pdbx_strand_id
1 'polypeptide(L)'
;MTPTLRRTHQAIWFSLAIVLPLVFVAVLYLTPQPLRQEPIYAPLPSALPILVRSVNSPALTVSLRTSPDARSSQLEIRVKTALETPSAVVRVRQKNTWQPVGLLNAPGLYRFPLTVSDSHPQLDLWDDIHRHRLQTINL
;
A
#
# COMPACT_ATOMS: atom_id res chain seq x y z
N MET A 1 20.57 41.85 -42.93
CA MET A 1 21.04 40.45 -42.94
C MET A 1 21.69 40.18 -44.29
N THR A 2 22.96 39.78 -44.33
CA THR A 2 23.62 39.43 -45.61
C THR A 2 23.04 38.13 -46.17
N PRO A 3 22.96 37.97 -47.50
CA PRO A 3 22.32 36.82 -48.14
C PRO A 3 22.99 35.48 -47.81
N THR A 4 24.29 35.51 -47.50
CA THR A 4 25.07 34.35 -47.06
C THR A 4 24.65 33.87 -45.67
N LEU A 5 24.48 34.80 -44.72
CA LEU A 5 24.04 34.50 -43.36
C LEU A 5 22.62 33.90 -43.32
N ARG A 6 21.73 34.36 -44.21
CA ARG A 6 20.37 33.82 -44.30
C ARG A 6 20.36 32.37 -44.79
N ARG A 7 21.22 32.02 -45.75
CA ARG A 7 21.35 30.64 -46.25
C ARG A 7 21.92 29.69 -45.21
N THR A 8 22.95 30.12 -44.47
CA THR A 8 23.53 29.28 -43.40
C THR A 8 22.54 29.08 -42.26
N HIS A 9 21.82 30.13 -41.86
CA HIS A 9 20.77 30.04 -40.85
C HIS A 9 19.66 29.06 -41.27
N GLN A 10 19.18 29.17 -42.52
CA GLN A 10 18.17 28.25 -43.05
C GLN A 10 18.65 26.79 -43.05
N ALA A 11 19.90 26.53 -43.46
CA ALA A 11 20.48 25.19 -43.45
C ALA A 11 20.59 24.62 -42.02
N ILE A 12 21.00 25.43 -41.04
CA ILE A 12 21.08 25.00 -39.64
C ILE A 12 19.70 24.61 -39.11
N TRP A 13 18.68 25.46 -39.32
CA TRP A 13 17.33 25.16 -38.86
C TRP A 13 16.72 23.94 -39.54
N PHE A 14 17.00 23.75 -40.83
CA PHE A 14 16.53 22.58 -41.56
C PHE A 14 17.17 21.30 -41.02
N SER A 15 18.47 21.31 -40.76
CA SER A 15 19.18 20.19 -40.11
C SER A 15 18.62 19.91 -38.71
N LEU A 16 18.38 20.95 -37.91
CA LEU A 16 17.83 20.80 -36.57
C LEU A 16 16.43 20.17 -36.60
N ALA A 17 15.59 20.61 -37.54
CA ALA A 17 14.23 20.11 -37.71
C ALA A 17 14.18 18.62 -38.09
N ILE A 18 15.24 18.09 -38.71
CA ILE A 18 15.36 16.67 -39.04
C ILE A 18 16.01 15.89 -37.89
N VAL A 19 17.09 16.41 -37.30
CA VAL A 19 17.87 15.69 -36.29
C VAL A 19 17.08 15.52 -34.98
N LEU A 20 16.35 16.55 -34.54
CA LEU A 20 15.58 16.51 -33.29
C LEU A 20 14.55 15.36 -33.24
N PRO A 21 13.62 15.21 -34.21
CA PRO A 21 12.65 14.13 -34.17
C PRO A 21 13.32 12.76 -34.30
N LEU A 22 14.41 12.66 -35.06
CA LEU A 22 15.13 11.41 -35.26
C LEU A 22 15.80 10.94 -33.96
N VAL A 23 16.43 11.86 -33.23
CA VAL A 23 16.99 11.60 -31.89
C VAL A 23 15.88 11.25 -30.90
N PHE A 24 14.74 11.96 -30.92
CA PHE A 24 13.61 11.68 -30.04
C PHE A 24 13.07 10.25 -30.22
N VAL A 25 12.85 9.83 -31.47
CA VAL A 25 12.41 8.46 -31.78
C VAL A 25 13.47 7.44 -31.36
N ALA A 26 14.76 7.70 -31.65
CA ALA A 26 15.84 6.81 -31.26
C ALA A 26 15.87 6.59 -29.74
N VAL A 27 15.73 7.67 -28.95
CA VAL A 27 15.68 7.58 -27.48
C VAL A 27 14.49 6.75 -27.03
N LEU A 28 13.29 6.92 -27.60
CA LEU A 28 12.12 6.13 -27.23
C LEU A 28 12.32 4.61 -27.48
N TYR A 29 13.01 4.24 -28.56
CA TYR A 29 13.29 2.83 -28.86
C TYR A 29 14.44 2.24 -28.04
N LEU A 30 15.45 3.05 -27.72
CA LEU A 30 16.65 2.61 -26.99
C LEU A 30 16.47 2.66 -25.48
N THR A 31 15.46 3.36 -24.96
CA THR A 31 15.20 3.41 -23.52
C THR A 31 14.59 2.08 -23.09
N PRO A 32 15.33 1.23 -22.36
CA PRO A 32 14.74 0.00 -21.84
C PRO A 32 13.54 0.36 -20.98
N GLN A 33 12.45 -0.40 -21.13
CA GLN A 33 11.29 -0.18 -20.27
C GLN A 33 11.74 -0.29 -18.81
N PRO A 34 11.31 0.63 -17.92
CA PRO A 34 11.63 0.50 -16.51
C PRO A 34 11.13 -0.87 -16.07
N LEU A 35 12.05 -1.69 -15.55
CA LEU A 35 11.70 -2.97 -14.95
C LEU A 35 10.59 -2.66 -13.94
N ARG A 36 9.41 -3.26 -14.12
CA ARG A 36 8.36 -3.20 -13.11
C ARG A 36 8.90 -3.88 -11.88
N GLN A 37 9.46 -3.09 -10.98
CA GLN A 37 9.87 -3.54 -9.66
C GLN A 37 8.57 -3.83 -8.91
N GLU A 38 8.22 -5.11 -8.80
CA GLU A 38 7.19 -5.50 -7.85
C GLU A 38 7.69 -5.14 -6.44
N PRO A 39 6.90 -4.44 -5.63
CA PRO A 39 7.27 -4.15 -4.27
C PRO A 39 7.59 -5.46 -3.55
N ILE A 40 8.79 -5.56 -2.99
CA ILE A 40 9.18 -6.70 -2.17
C ILE A 40 8.42 -6.58 -0.85
N TYR A 41 7.31 -7.32 -0.73
CA TYR A 41 6.60 -7.45 0.53
C TYR A 41 7.30 -8.48 1.41
N ALA A 42 7.41 -8.18 2.71
CA ALA A 42 7.82 -9.20 3.67
C ALA A 42 6.83 -10.38 3.60
N PRO A 43 7.31 -11.64 3.68
CA PRO A 43 6.42 -12.79 3.68
C PRO A 43 5.44 -12.66 4.84
N LEU A 44 4.14 -12.71 4.52
CA LEU A 44 3.10 -12.68 5.55
C LEU A 44 3.26 -13.89 6.46
N PRO A 45 3.11 -13.72 7.79
CA PRO A 45 3.11 -14.86 8.70
C PRO A 45 1.98 -15.83 8.33
N SER A 46 2.17 -17.12 8.60
CA SER A 46 1.13 -18.13 8.37
C SER A 46 -0.13 -17.82 9.20
N ALA A 47 -1.29 -18.17 8.66
CA ALA A 47 -2.54 -18.06 9.40
C ALA A 47 -2.56 -19.10 10.53
N LEU A 48 -2.91 -18.68 11.74
CA LEU A 48 -3.18 -19.63 12.82
C LEU A 48 -4.40 -20.51 12.47
N PRO A 49 -4.46 -21.78 12.88
CA PRO A 49 -5.44 -22.72 12.34
C PRO A 49 -6.88 -22.46 12.82
N ILE A 50 -7.08 -21.98 14.04
CA ILE A 50 -8.42 -21.87 14.64
C ILE A 50 -8.97 -20.46 14.44
N LEU A 51 -10.14 -20.34 13.80
CA LEU A 51 -10.88 -19.08 13.71
C LEU A 51 -11.78 -18.94 14.94
N VAL A 52 -11.54 -17.92 15.76
CA VAL A 52 -12.31 -17.65 16.98
C VAL A 52 -13.54 -16.79 16.66
N ARG A 53 -13.34 -15.73 15.90
CA ARG A 53 -14.40 -14.78 15.54
C ARG A 53 -14.08 -14.08 14.23
N SER A 54 -15.11 -13.68 13.49
CA SER A 54 -14.96 -12.88 12.28
C SER A 54 -16.07 -11.84 12.19
N VAL A 55 -15.69 -10.60 11.87
CA VAL A 55 -16.60 -9.50 11.59
C VAL A 55 -16.40 -9.11 10.13
N ASN A 56 -17.49 -9.11 9.38
CA ASN A 56 -17.47 -8.86 7.96
C ASN A 56 -18.17 -7.53 7.65
N SER A 57 -17.47 -6.61 7.02
CA SER A 57 -18.01 -5.36 6.50
C SER A 57 -17.86 -5.30 4.97
N PRO A 58 -18.51 -4.35 4.29
CA PRO A 58 -18.35 -4.16 2.86
C PRO A 58 -16.89 -3.88 2.46
N ALA A 59 -16.19 -3.06 3.25
CA ALA A 59 -14.82 -2.63 2.94
C ALA A 59 -13.74 -3.61 3.43
N LEU A 60 -13.99 -4.35 4.51
CA LEU A 60 -12.99 -5.20 5.14
C LEU A 60 -13.60 -6.40 5.89
N THR A 61 -12.79 -7.43 6.10
CA THR A 61 -13.11 -8.54 6.99
C THR A 61 -12.05 -8.62 8.06
N VAL A 62 -12.45 -8.67 9.32
CA VAL A 62 -11.53 -8.83 10.46
C VAL A 62 -11.80 -10.17 11.11
N SER A 63 -10.76 -10.95 11.33
CA SER A 63 -10.82 -12.28 11.90
C SER A 63 -9.83 -12.41 13.04
N LEU A 64 -10.30 -12.92 14.18
CA LEU A 64 -9.45 -13.34 15.28
C LEU A 64 -9.15 -14.82 15.12
N ARG A 65 -7.87 -15.18 15.08
CA ARG A 65 -7.40 -16.56 14.98
C ARG A 65 -6.52 -16.91 16.17
N THR A 66 -6.49 -18.16 16.58
CA THR A 66 -5.68 -18.64 17.71
C THR A 66 -4.99 -19.96 17.38
N SER A 67 -3.94 -20.28 18.14
CA SER A 67 -3.31 -21.59 18.10
C SER A 67 -4.16 -22.64 18.82
N PRO A 68 -3.94 -23.95 18.54
CA PRO A 68 -4.63 -25.04 19.24
C PRO A 68 -4.51 -24.97 20.76
N ASP A 69 -3.36 -24.47 21.25
CA ASP A 69 -3.08 -24.36 22.69
C ASP A 69 -3.57 -23.03 23.30
N ALA A 70 -4.24 -22.17 22.53
CA ALA A 70 -4.69 -20.82 22.92
C ALA A 70 -3.58 -19.88 23.45
N ARG A 71 -2.30 -20.24 23.25
CA ARG A 71 -1.13 -19.47 23.72
C ARG A 71 -0.78 -18.29 22.83
N SER A 72 -1.25 -18.31 21.58
CA SER A 72 -1.00 -17.25 20.62
C SER A 72 -2.29 -16.87 19.91
N SER A 73 -2.45 -15.56 19.72
CA SER A 73 -3.57 -14.98 18.99
C SER A 73 -3.02 -14.19 17.82
N GLN A 74 -3.78 -14.16 16.73
CA GLN A 74 -3.45 -13.46 15.52
C GLN A 74 -4.69 -12.73 15.01
N LEU A 75 -4.51 -11.47 14.68
CA LEU A 75 -5.48 -10.67 13.98
C LEU A 75 -5.25 -10.81 12.48
N GLU A 76 -6.25 -11.26 11.74
CA GLU A 76 -6.23 -11.30 10.28
C GLU A 76 -7.21 -10.27 9.74
N ILE A 77 -6.72 -9.29 8.98
CA ILE A 77 -7.53 -8.26 8.35
C ILE A 77 -7.42 -8.41 6.84
N ARG A 78 -8.55 -8.59 6.17
CA ARG A 78 -8.65 -8.57 4.71
C ARG A 78 -9.31 -7.27 4.28
N VAL A 79 -8.55 -6.39 3.66
CA VAL A 79 -9.03 -5.14 3.06
C VAL A 79 -9.51 -5.46 1.64
N LYS A 80 -10.81 -5.31 1.38
CA LYS A 80 -11.45 -5.65 0.10
C LYS A 80 -11.44 -4.49 -0.88
N THR A 81 -11.67 -3.29 -0.37
CA THR A 81 -11.69 -2.03 -1.13
C THR A 81 -10.63 -1.09 -0.56
N ALA A 82 -10.12 -0.19 -1.39
CA ALA A 82 -9.20 0.84 -0.89
C ALA A 82 -9.86 1.62 0.24
N LEU A 83 -9.13 1.80 1.35
CA LEU A 83 -9.58 2.67 2.43
C LEU A 83 -9.50 4.11 1.94
N GLU A 84 -10.40 4.96 2.43
CA GLU A 84 -10.38 6.41 2.11
C GLU A 84 -9.03 7.05 2.47
N THR A 85 -8.38 6.50 3.50
CA THR A 85 -7.07 6.94 3.98
C THR A 85 -6.04 5.83 3.75
N PRO A 86 -4.99 6.04 2.94
CA PRO A 86 -3.98 5.02 2.60
C PRO A 86 -2.99 4.72 3.75
N SER A 87 -3.24 5.23 4.95
CA SER A 87 -2.34 5.17 6.11
C SER A 87 -3.11 4.87 7.40
N ALA A 88 -4.15 4.04 7.30
CA ALA A 88 -4.93 3.65 8.47
C ALA A 88 -4.10 2.77 9.41
N VAL A 89 -3.93 3.20 10.65
CA VAL A 89 -3.28 2.45 11.72
C VAL A 89 -4.31 1.57 12.40
N VAL A 90 -4.03 0.28 12.49
CA VAL A 90 -4.79 -0.67 13.31
C VAL A 90 -4.32 -0.53 14.74
N ARG A 91 -5.22 -0.17 15.65
CA ARG A 91 -4.97 -0.13 17.10
C ARG A 91 -5.81 -1.18 17.80
N VAL A 92 -5.25 -1.83 18.82
CA VAL A 92 -5.95 -2.79 19.67
C VAL A 92 -5.99 -2.24 21.09
N ARG A 93 -7.13 -2.38 21.76
CA ARG A 93 -7.27 -2.01 23.18
C ARG A 93 -6.64 -3.10 24.05
N GLN A 94 -5.65 -2.73 24.84
CA GLN A 94 -4.98 -3.59 25.83
C GLN A 94 -4.93 -2.88 27.18
N LYS A 95 -5.43 -3.51 28.25
CA LYS A 95 -5.39 -2.97 29.62
C LYS A 95 -5.77 -1.48 29.71
N ASN A 96 -6.85 -1.10 29.01
CA ASN A 96 -7.38 0.26 28.90
C ASN A 96 -6.54 1.26 28.07
N THR A 97 -5.52 0.81 27.35
CA THR A 97 -4.69 1.62 26.43
C THR A 97 -4.83 1.16 24.99
N TRP A 98 -4.80 2.09 24.04
CA TRP A 98 -4.76 1.77 22.61
C TRP A 98 -3.33 1.58 22.15
N GLN A 99 -3.00 0.37 21.68
CA GLN A 99 -1.67 0.07 21.15
C GLN A 99 -1.73 -0.10 19.63
N PRO A 100 -0.85 0.58 18.86
CA PRO A 100 -0.75 0.38 17.42
C PRO A 100 -0.16 -1.00 17.13
N VAL A 101 -0.77 -1.72 16.19
CA VAL A 101 -0.39 -3.07 15.82
C VAL A 101 0.18 -3.11 14.40
N GLY A 102 -0.27 -2.22 13.51
CA GLY A 102 0.27 -2.09 12.17
C GLY A 102 -0.51 -1.13 11.29
N LEU A 103 -0.15 -1.10 10.01
CA LEU A 103 -0.70 -0.20 8.99
C LEU A 103 -1.47 -0.98 7.93
N LEU A 104 -2.57 -0.39 7.45
CA LEU A 104 -3.32 -0.85 6.28
C LEU A 104 -3.13 0.15 5.15
N ASN A 105 -2.35 -0.22 4.14
CA ASN A 105 -1.96 0.71 3.08
C ASN A 105 -2.75 0.49 1.78
N ALA A 106 -3.05 -0.76 1.47
CA ALA A 106 -3.68 -1.18 0.22
C ALA A 106 -4.67 -2.33 0.43
N PRO A 107 -5.57 -2.60 -0.53
CA PRO A 107 -6.34 -3.84 -0.55
C PRO A 107 -5.42 -5.05 -0.46
N GLY A 108 -5.77 -6.02 0.37
CA GLY A 108 -4.91 -7.15 0.65
C GLY A 108 -5.21 -7.85 1.96
N LEU A 109 -4.39 -8.84 2.28
CA LEU A 109 -4.44 -9.56 3.55
C LEU A 109 -3.34 -9.03 4.46
N TYR A 110 -3.67 -8.83 5.73
CA TYR A 110 -2.76 -8.41 6.76
C TYR A 110 -2.91 -9.33 7.95
N ARG A 111 -1.79 -9.71 8.56
CA ARG A 111 -1.77 -10.61 9.70
C ARG A 111 -0.86 -10.04 10.77
N PHE A 112 -1.41 -9.85 11.95
CA PHE A 112 -0.71 -9.26 13.07
C PHE A 112 -0.72 -10.21 14.28
N PRO A 113 0.44 -10.53 14.86
CA PRO A 113 0.47 -11.27 16.12
C PRO A 113 -0.11 -10.39 17.24
N LEU A 114 -0.96 -10.97 18.07
CA LEU A 114 -1.50 -10.32 19.26
C LEU A 114 -0.83 -10.91 20.50
N THR A 115 -0.29 -10.04 21.34
CA THR A 115 0.34 -10.42 22.62
C THR A 115 -0.69 -10.79 23.69
N VAL A 116 -1.96 -10.44 23.50
CA VAL A 116 -3.01 -10.59 24.52
C VAL A 116 -3.91 -11.78 24.18
N SER A 117 -4.12 -12.64 25.18
CA SER A 117 -5.09 -13.75 25.18
C SER A 117 -6.52 -13.24 25.48
N ASP A 118 -6.85 -12.01 25.10
CA ASP A 118 -8.21 -11.51 25.23
C ASP A 118 -9.03 -12.10 24.08
N SER A 119 -10.09 -12.83 24.45
CA SER A 119 -11.01 -13.43 23.50
C SER A 119 -11.88 -12.39 22.78
N HIS A 120 -11.95 -11.16 23.32
CA HIS A 120 -12.79 -10.07 22.80
C HIS A 120 -12.01 -8.75 22.63
N PRO A 121 -11.00 -8.70 21.74
CA PRO A 121 -10.23 -7.49 21.52
C PRO A 121 -11.09 -6.42 20.84
N GLN A 122 -11.02 -5.20 21.35
CA GLN A 122 -11.55 -4.02 20.66
C GLN A 122 -10.48 -3.46 19.73
N LEU A 123 -10.89 -3.16 18.51
CA LEU A 123 -10.05 -2.62 17.45
C LEU A 123 -10.50 -1.23 17.06
N ASP A 124 -9.54 -0.38 16.74
CA ASP A 124 -9.78 0.94 16.18
C ASP A 124 -8.94 1.12 14.93
N LEU A 125 -9.58 1.49 13.82
CA LEU A 125 -8.91 2.00 12.64
C LEU A 125 -8.78 3.51 12.80
N TRP A 126 -7.54 3.96 12.88
CA TRP A 126 -7.19 5.34 13.16
C TRP A 126 -6.42 5.94 11.99
N ASP A 127 -6.84 7.11 11.53
CA ASP A 127 -6.02 7.90 10.61
C ASP A 127 -5.01 8.73 11.43
N ASP A 128 -3.74 8.34 11.37
CA ASP A 128 -2.69 9.02 12.11
C ASP A 128 -2.33 10.39 11.53
N ILE A 129 -2.58 10.60 10.23
CA ILE A 129 -2.30 11.87 9.53
C ILE A 129 -3.36 12.90 9.92
N HIS A 130 -4.63 12.56 9.76
CA HIS A 130 -5.74 13.48 10.03
C HIS A 130 -6.28 13.38 11.47
N ARG A 131 -5.67 12.54 12.31
CA ARG A 131 -5.99 12.36 13.74
C ARG A 131 -7.46 12.10 14.03
N HIS A 132 -8.12 11.29 13.21
CA HIS A 132 -9.51 10.91 13.44
C HIS A 132 -9.70 9.39 13.37
N ARG A 133 -10.78 8.95 14.01
CA ARG A 133 -11.20 7.56 14.00
C ARG A 133 -12.01 7.27 12.74
N LEU A 134 -11.63 6.22 12.03
CA LEU A 134 -12.34 5.74 10.86
C LEU A 134 -13.44 4.76 11.27
N GLN A 135 -13.09 3.76 12.09
CA GLN A 135 -14.01 2.71 12.48
C GLN A 135 -13.55 1.99 13.75
N THR A 136 -14.47 1.74 14.67
CA THR A 136 -14.25 0.83 15.80
C THR A 136 -14.90 -0.52 15.49
N ILE A 137 -14.17 -1.60 15.75
CA ILE A 137 -14.62 -2.97 15.51
C ILE A 137 -14.49 -3.73 16.83
N ASN A 138 -15.61 -4.24 17.33
CA ASN A 138 -15.61 -5.14 18.47
C ASN A 138 -15.60 -6.55 17.91
N LEU A 139 -14.54 -7.30 18.21
CA LEU A 139 -14.52 -8.73 17.99
C LEU A 139 -15.24 -9.37 19.15
#